data_AF-A0A146K2W6-F1
#
_entry.id   AF-A0A146K2W6-F1
#
_cell.length_a   1.000
_cell.length_b   1.000
_cell.length_c   1.000
_cell.angle_alpha   90.00
_cell.angle_beta   90.00
_cell.angle_gamma   90.00
#
_symmetry.space_group_name_H-M   'P 1'
#
loop_
_entity.id
_entity.type
_entity.pdbx_description
1 polymer ?
#
loop_
_entity_poly.entity_id
_entity_poly.type
_entity_poly.pdbx_seq_one_letter_code
_entity_poly.pdbx_strand_id
1 'polypeptide(L)'
;MGVPRLSRWIMERFPLAVRTVTRNNLKGRVDNLFIDFNGLIHESLLRSAIVNQPTTELELFYQIASYLQEIVVSVGPSFVYLAVDG
;
A
#
# COMPACT_ATOMS: atom_id res chain seq x y z
N MET A 1 -7.14 20.42 -1.18
CA MET A 1 -6.69 19.81 -2.45
C MET A 1 -6.90 18.30 -2.32
N GLY A 2 -7.56 17.61 -3.26
CA GLY A 2 -7.76 16.15 -3.16
C GLY A 2 -6.47 15.36 -3.50
N VAL A 3 -6.40 14.10 -3.05
CA VAL A 3 -5.25 13.20 -3.26
C VAL A 3 -4.76 13.18 -4.72
N PRO A 4 -5.64 13.07 -5.75
CA PRO A 4 -5.19 13.04 -7.14
C PRO A 4 -4.60 14.38 -7.64
N ARG A 5 -5.06 15.51 -7.09
CA ARG A 5 -4.56 16.83 -7.51
C ARG A 5 -3.18 17.09 -6.91
N LEU A 6 -2.96 16.67 -5.67
CA LEU A 6 -1.65 16.78 -5.02
C LEU A 6 -0.64 15.84 -5.69
N SER A 7 -0.99 14.57 -5.92
CA SER A 7 -0.09 13.62 -6.56
C SER A 7 0.34 14.09 -7.95
N ARG A 8 -0.62 14.55 -8.77
CA ARG A 8 -0.35 15.14 -10.08
C ARG A 8 0.60 16.34 -10.00
N TRP A 9 0.34 17.26 -9.07
CA TRP A 9 1.15 18.44 -8.87
C TRP A 9 2.61 18.10 -8.51
N ILE A 10 2.82 17.09 -7.66
CA ILE A 10 4.16 16.59 -7.30
C ILE A 10 4.84 15.97 -8.52
N MET A 11 4.13 15.12 -9.26
CA MET A 11 4.67 14.46 -10.46
C MET A 11 5.10 15.47 -11.53
N GLU A 12 4.31 16.53 -11.75
CA GLU A 12 4.60 17.56 -12.75
C GLU A 12 5.77 18.47 -12.34
N ARG A 13 5.91 18.81 -11.04
CA ARG A 13 6.92 19.77 -10.57
C ARG A 13 8.21 19.15 -10.06
N PHE A 14 8.14 17.93 -9.54
CA PHE A 14 9.27 17.23 -8.94
C PHE A 14 9.37 15.80 -9.49
N PRO A 15 9.55 15.62 -10.81
CA PRO A 15 9.54 14.30 -11.43
C PRO A 15 10.63 13.36 -10.88
N LEU A 16 11.78 13.92 -10.46
CA LEU A 16 12.88 13.13 -9.88
C LEU A 16 12.59 12.63 -8.46
N ALA A 17 11.58 13.16 -7.77
CA ALA A 17 11.15 12.67 -6.47
C ALA A 17 10.26 11.43 -6.57
N VAL A 18 9.76 11.10 -7.77
CA VAL A 18 8.89 9.96 -8.02
C VAL A 18 9.67 8.91 -8.80
N ARG A 19 9.64 7.67 -8.32
CA ARG A 19 10.24 6.54 -9.03
C ARG A 19 9.34 5.32 -8.93
N THR A 20 9.34 4.51 -9.99
CA THR A 20 8.71 3.20 -9.94
C THR A 20 9.47 2.32 -8.96
N VAL A 21 8.73 1.81 -7.96
CA VAL A 21 9.28 0.88 -6.97
C VAL A 21 9.23 -0.52 -7.55
N THR A 22 10.37 -1.20 -7.53
CA THR A 22 10.47 -2.63 -7.83
C THR A 22 11.17 -3.32 -6.67
N ARG A 23 10.90 -4.62 -6.49
CA ARG A 23 11.51 -5.43 -5.42
C ARG A 23 13.04 -5.33 -5.42
N ASN A 24 13.67 -5.35 -6.60
CA ASN A 24 15.13 -5.24 -6.74
C ASN A 24 15.67 -3.88 -6.27
N ASN A 25 14.90 -2.80 -6.43
CA ASN A 25 15.35 -1.45 -6.13
C ASN A 25 15.09 -1.03 -4.68
N LEU A 26 14.19 -1.74 -3.97
CA LEU A 26 13.75 -1.36 -2.62
C LEU A 26 14.20 -2.32 -1.51
N LYS A 27 14.41 -3.61 -1.81
CA LYS A 27 14.69 -4.64 -0.82
C LYS A 27 15.92 -4.28 0.04
N GLY A 28 15.72 -4.23 1.36
CA GLY A 28 16.80 -4.02 2.34
C GLY A 28 17.33 -2.58 2.42
N ARG A 29 16.60 -1.61 1.86
CA ARG A 29 16.94 -0.17 1.95
C ARG A 29 16.15 0.60 2.98
N VAL A 30 15.18 -0.06 3.62
CA VAL A 30 14.26 0.54 4.58
C VAL A 30 14.29 -0.32 5.83
N ASP A 31 14.71 0.23 6.96
CA ASP A 31 14.75 -0.51 8.22
C ASP A 31 13.35 -0.58 8.85
N ASN A 32 12.61 0.53 8.82
CA ASN A 32 11.32 0.68 9.49
C ASN A 32 10.23 0.99 8.45
N LEU A 33 9.23 0.13 8.35
CA LEU A 33 8.07 0.29 7.48
C LEU A 33 6.82 0.61 8.31
N PHE A 34 6.21 1.76 8.06
CA PHE A 34 4.96 2.19 8.68
C PHE A 34 3.83 2.08 7.67
N ILE A 35 2.73 1.42 8.05
CA ILE A 35 1.58 1.19 7.19
C ILE A 35 0.35 1.74 7.89
N ASP A 36 -0.33 2.66 7.21
CA ASP A 36 -1.71 3.03 7.50
C ASP A 36 -2.61 1.88 7.02
N PHE A 37 -3.15 1.13 7.98
CA PHE A 37 -3.95 -0.05 7.71
C PHE A 37 -5.34 0.29 7.18
N ASN A 38 -5.88 1.45 7.53
CA ASN A 38 -7.18 1.88 7.03
C ASN A 38 -7.10 2.16 5.53
N GLY A 39 -6.02 2.80 5.07
CA GLY A 39 -5.74 2.93 3.65
C GLY A 39 -5.69 1.59 2.91
N LEU A 40 -5.11 0.56 3.53
CA LEU A 40 -5.04 -0.79 2.98
C LEU A 40 -6.42 -1.45 2.88
N ILE A 41 -7.22 -1.38 3.94
CA ILE A 41 -8.59 -1.92 3.97
C ILE A 41 -9.45 -1.25 2.89
N HIS A 42 -9.41 0.08 2.79
CA HIS A 42 -10.17 0.83 1.80
C HIS A 42 -9.79 0.43 0.38
N GLU A 43 -8.49 0.28 0.08
CA GLU A 43 -8.02 -0.17 -1.23
C GLU A 43 -8.49 -1.59 -1.54
N SER A 44 -8.39 -2.53 -0.58
CA SER A 44 -8.87 -3.91 -0.77
C SER A 44 -10.37 -3.97 -1.08
N LEU A 45 -11.18 -3.16 -0.39
CA LEU A 45 -12.61 -3.04 -0.66
C LEU A 45 -12.90 -2.45 -2.05
N LEU A 46 -12.22 -1.38 -2.44
CA LEU A 46 -12.39 -0.76 -3.77
C LEU A 46 -11.95 -1.69 -4.89
N ARG A 47 -10.82 -2.37 -4.73
CA ARG A 47 -10.28 -3.31 -5.72
C ARG A 47 -11.20 -4.52 -5.91
N SER A 48 -11.83 -4.96 -4.83
CA SER A 48 -12.84 -6.01 -4.89
C SER A 48 -14.17 -5.59 -5.53
N ALA A 49 -14.49 -4.29 -5.51
CA ALA A 49 -15.64 -3.78 -6.27
C ALA A 49 -15.42 -3.85 -7.80
N ILE A 50 -14.17 -3.96 -8.26
CA ILE A 50 -13.80 -4.09 -9.67
C ILE A 50 -13.68 -5.57 -10.09
N VAL A 51 -13.25 -6.44 -9.18
CA VAL A 51 -13.06 -7.88 -9.40
C VAL A 51 -13.78 -8.63 -8.28
N ASN A 52 -14.96 -9.20 -8.56
CA ASN A 52 -15.79 -10.03 -7.68
C ASN A 52 -15.66 -9.70 -6.18
N GLN A 53 -16.60 -8.92 -5.64
CA GLN A 53 -16.62 -8.54 -4.22
C GLN A 53 -16.42 -9.78 -3.34
N PRO A 54 -15.55 -9.72 -2.30
CA PRO A 54 -15.45 -10.79 -1.33
C PRO A 54 -16.83 -11.03 -0.78
N THR A 55 -17.26 -12.27 -0.85
CA THR A 55 -18.60 -12.66 -0.42
C THR A 55 -18.67 -12.75 1.10
N THR A 56 -17.51 -12.82 1.77
CA THR A 56 -17.39 -12.92 3.23
C THR A 56 -16.27 -12.04 3.79
N GLU A 57 -16.39 -11.69 5.08
CA GLU A 57 -15.36 -10.97 5.83
C GLU A 57 -14.02 -11.75 5.87
N LEU A 58 -14.09 -13.07 5.93
CA LEU A 58 -12.91 -13.94 5.92
C LEU A 58 -12.11 -13.80 4.61
N GLU A 59 -12.80 -13.78 3.46
CA GLU A 59 -12.16 -13.58 2.15
C GLU A 59 -11.50 -12.19 2.06
N LEU A 60 -12.14 -11.16 2.60
CA LEU A 60 -11.57 -9.82 2.67
C LEU A 60 -10.28 -9.81 3.50
N PHE A 61 -10.26 -10.46 4.67
CA PHE A 61 -9.05 -10.58 5.48
C PHE A 61 -7.93 -11.33 4.77
N TYR A 62 -8.24 -12.39 4.02
CA TYR A 62 -7.23 -13.09 3.21
C TYR A 62 -6.65 -12.17 2.12
N GLN A 63 -7.48 -11.38 1.45
CA GLN A 63 -7.02 -10.42 0.46
C GLN A 63 -6.10 -9.35 1.08
N ILE A 64 -6.50 -8.79 2.22
CA ILE A 64 -5.69 -7.80 2.95
C ILE A 64 -4.36 -8.42 3.39
N ALA A 65 -4.38 -9.63 3.95
CA ALA A 65 -3.17 -10.33 4.39
C ALA A 65 -2.21 -10.62 3.21
N SER A 66 -2.75 -11.07 2.08
CA SER A 66 -1.98 -11.29 0.86
C SER A 66 -1.33 -9.99 0.37
N TYR A 67 -2.08 -8.89 0.35
CA TYR A 67 -1.55 -7.60 -0.10
C TYR A 67 -0.49 -7.04 0.86
N LEU A 68 -0.71 -7.15 2.17
CA LEU A 68 0.25 -6.80 3.19
C LEU A 68 1.55 -7.61 3.04
N GLN A 69 1.44 -8.92 2.79
CA GLN A 69 2.59 -9.78 2.57
C GLN A 69 3.40 -9.35 1.35
N GLU A 70 2.75 -9.02 0.23
CA GLU A 70 3.43 -8.51 -0.97
C GLU A 70 4.21 -7.22 -0.69
N ILE A 71 3.63 -6.28 0.07
CA ILE A 71 4.29 -5.03 0.46
C ILE A 71 5.51 -5.32 1.33
N VAL A 72 5.36 -6.09 2.41
CA VAL A 72 6.45 -6.39 3.35
C VAL A 72 7.60 -7.14 2.66
N VAL A 73 7.29 -8.11 1.81
CA VAL A 73 8.28 -8.88 1.06
C VAL A 73 9.00 -8.04 -0.01
N SER A 74 8.32 -7.04 -0.57
CA SER A 74 8.88 -6.11 -1.55
C SER A 74 9.82 -5.09 -0.91
N VAL A 75 9.49 -4.60 0.28
CA VAL A 75 10.30 -3.64 1.04
C VAL A 75 11.47 -4.34 1.76
N GLY A 76 11.22 -5.52 2.34
CA GLY A 76 12.18 -6.27 3.16
C GLY A 76 12.69 -5.51 4.39
N PRO A 77 11.82 -4.94 5.25
CA PRO A 77 12.23 -4.15 6.41
C PRO A 77 12.63 -5.01 7.61
N SER A 78 13.37 -4.42 8.55
CA SER A 78 13.70 -5.02 9.85
C SER A 78 12.56 -4.85 10.88
N PHE A 79 11.76 -3.80 10.74
CA PHE A 79 10.63 -3.49 11.60
C PHE A 79 9.42 -3.06 10.79
N VAL A 80 8.23 -3.52 11.20
CA VAL A 80 6.94 -3.16 10.59
C VAL A 80 6.00 -2.66 11.68
N TYR A 81 5.39 -1.50 11.45
CA TYR A 81 4.35 -0.93 12.28
C TYR A 81 3.05 -0.80 11.47
N LEU A 82 1.98 -1.41 11.96
CA LEU A 82 0.64 -1.31 11.39
C LEU A 82 -0.19 -0.38 12.28
N ALA A 83 -0.66 0.74 11.72
CA ALA A 83 -1.50 1.70 12.40
C ALA A 83 -2.95 1.52 11.96
N VAL A 84 -3.86 1.35 12.92
CA VAL A 84 -5.32 1.38 12.69
C VAL A 84 -5.86 2.59 13.42
N ASP A 85 -6.69 3.41 12.76
CA ASP A 85 -7.31 4.55 13.44
C ASP A 85 -8.25 4.04 14.54
N GLY A 86 -8.27 4.76 15.66
CA GLY A 86 -9.09 4.47 16.85
C GLY A 86 -10.43 5.18 16.86
#